data_AF-A0A967JUU5-F1
#
_entry.id   AF-A0A967JUU5-F1
#
_cell.length_a   1.000
_cell.length_b   1.000
_cell.length_c   1.000
_cell.angle_alpha   90.00
_cell.angle_beta   90.00
_cell.angle_gamma   90.00
#
_symmetry.space_group_name_H-M   'P 1'
#
loop_
_entity.id
_entity.type
_entity.pdbx_description
1 polymer ?
#
loop_
_entity_poly.entity_id
_entity_poly.type
_entity_poly.pdbx_seq_one_letter_code
_entity_poly.pdbx_strand_id
1 'polypeptide(L)'
;MTGLLRVAAADTGDIAVVRRALDAVCVRGAEPAGVARAVSARVAEARAIAPAGRAVGWRARFVVADGGELEVERLGREGGRRARLRYRAPADGRIRPAVLAVTRPGCIVQVARRIVYADGGPSRIELLDARLRPTGETLPLNPPVPPGDDPGGTAVALVDSGVNYRLQAITARLARDERGRILGYDFWDMDRRPFDVHPVSSPFFPQRHGTRTASLLLEEAPPARLVPYRYPRPAMARMADLVADAARDGVTVVALPMGSGERDDWAAFARAARAHPDMLFVVSAGNDGRDIDARPIYPAALPLENLLTVTSAAPDGTLARGSNWGSESVDLMVAAEEMLVTEFDGRKAFHSGSSYAAVRAAGLAACLLAAHPEWRAPELKRALLARAQPLVAEGRRVAHGLIGAPTAERRGACPALPSRAREVEHMILREDALYPDGLPDRRFTHVLRPSLMVLKGSGWEVPRVVDAMERAAAILARCGVRVPEAALHRIEVPERLNYFRVSTGVGLAAQIELTRPAAFFVRDTRRVQPHDAEAFGRSNSRNFPELRHTVWLMQAIPHPGIGLAHELVHVLIDNAAHSDAPGNLMRMRTAPQNVELTAAQCARIRRVGTEQGLLRPLEEQTR
;
A
#
# COMPACT_ATOMS: atom_id res chain seq x y z
N MET A 1 -53.05 19.28 29.26
CA MET A 1 -52.11 19.12 28.13
C MET A 1 -50.91 20.04 28.38
N THR A 2 -50.14 19.90 29.46
CA THR A 2 -49.02 18.94 29.64
C THR A 2 -48.07 18.85 28.44
N GLY A 3 -47.38 19.95 28.13
CA GLY A 3 -46.14 19.94 27.36
C GLY A 3 -44.95 19.82 28.31
N LEU A 4 -44.47 18.60 28.55
CA LEU A 4 -43.25 18.35 29.31
C LEU A 4 -42.06 18.94 28.54
N LEU A 5 -41.44 19.98 29.11
CA LEU A 5 -40.06 20.35 28.85
C LEU A 5 -39.18 19.10 29.06
N ARG A 6 -38.57 18.60 27.98
CA ARG A 6 -37.37 17.76 28.10
C ARG A 6 -36.25 18.65 28.62
N VAL A 7 -36.10 18.69 29.93
CA VAL A 7 -34.90 19.16 30.61
C VAL A 7 -33.72 18.42 29.98
N ALA A 8 -32.80 19.17 29.35
CA ALA A 8 -31.52 18.63 28.93
C ALA A 8 -30.88 17.98 30.17
N ALA A 9 -30.67 16.66 30.10
CA ALA A 9 -30.04 15.93 31.19
C ALA A 9 -28.75 16.66 31.59
N ALA A 10 -28.63 17.01 32.86
CA ALA A 10 -27.39 17.52 33.41
C ALA A 10 -26.27 16.54 33.04
N ASP A 11 -25.23 17.03 32.37
CA ASP A 11 -24.04 16.23 32.03
C ASP A 11 -23.41 15.76 33.35
N THR A 12 -23.77 14.56 33.77
CA THR A 12 -23.19 13.81 34.88
C THR A 12 -22.26 12.76 34.28
N GLY A 13 -21.11 12.53 34.91
CA GLY A 13 -20.11 11.55 34.43
C GLY A 13 -18.93 12.14 33.66
N ASP A 14 -18.18 11.26 32.98
CA ASP A 14 -16.83 11.45 32.44
C ASP A 14 -16.64 12.73 31.60
N ILE A 15 -17.62 13.08 30.77
CA ILE A 15 -17.57 14.27 29.90
C ILE A 15 -17.54 15.56 30.73
N ALA A 16 -18.25 15.60 31.86
CA ALA A 16 -18.32 16.79 32.70
C ALA A 16 -16.98 17.09 33.37
N VAL A 17 -16.23 16.05 33.76
CA VAL A 17 -14.87 16.19 34.30
C VAL A 17 -13.96 16.83 33.25
N VAL A 18 -13.97 16.32 32.02
CA VAL A 18 -13.15 16.87 30.93
C VAL A 18 -13.57 18.28 30.56
N ARG A 19 -14.87 18.59 30.55
CA ARG A 19 -15.36 19.95 30.27
C ARG A 19 -14.89 20.96 31.31
N ARG A 20 -15.06 20.66 32.61
CA ARG A 20 -14.60 21.53 33.70
C ARG A 20 -13.09 21.74 33.67
N ALA A 21 -12.32 20.68 33.41
CA ALA A 21 -10.88 20.79 33.24
C ALA A 21 -10.49 21.65 32.03
N LEU A 22 -11.20 21.46 30.91
CA LEU A 22 -10.99 22.26 29.70
C LEU A 22 -11.23 23.74 29.99
N ASP A 23 -12.35 24.09 30.62
CA ASP A 23 -12.66 25.48 30.99
C ASP A 23 -11.60 26.08 31.92
N ALA A 24 -11.12 25.32 32.90
CA ALA A 24 -10.06 25.77 33.81
C ALA A 24 -8.73 26.04 33.07
N VAL A 25 -8.31 25.12 32.21
CA VAL A 25 -7.04 25.22 31.47
C VAL A 25 -7.12 26.32 30.41
N CYS A 26 -8.23 26.38 29.70
CA CYS A 26 -8.35 27.19 28.50
C CYS A 26 -8.87 28.60 28.74
N VAL A 27 -9.96 28.73 29.49
CA VAL A 27 -10.57 30.03 29.77
C VAL A 27 -9.80 30.73 30.88
N ARG A 28 -9.56 30.02 32.00
CA ARG A 28 -8.94 30.62 33.20
C ARG A 28 -7.41 30.58 33.19
N GLY A 29 -6.80 29.88 32.23
CA GLY A 29 -5.34 29.74 32.17
C GLY A 29 -4.75 29.06 33.41
N ALA A 30 -5.54 28.22 34.08
CA ALA A 30 -5.22 27.69 35.39
C ALA A 30 -3.93 26.86 35.37
N GLU A 31 -3.11 27.05 36.41
CA GLU A 31 -2.06 26.12 36.82
C GLU A 31 -2.66 24.85 37.45
N PRO A 32 -1.88 23.76 37.65
CA PRO A 32 -2.42 22.49 38.13
C PRO A 32 -3.35 22.60 39.35
N ALA A 33 -3.02 23.43 40.35
CA ALA A 33 -3.88 23.64 41.52
C ALA A 33 -5.28 24.22 41.18
N GLY A 34 -5.37 25.07 40.15
CA GLY A 34 -6.65 25.62 39.70
C GLY A 34 -7.49 24.58 38.94
N VAL A 35 -6.84 23.70 38.18
CA VAL A 35 -7.52 22.56 37.53
C VAL A 35 -8.04 21.58 38.58
N ALA A 36 -7.23 21.25 39.58
CA ALA A 36 -7.61 20.38 40.71
C ALA A 36 -8.89 20.87 41.41
N ARG A 37 -9.00 22.18 41.69
CA ARG A 37 -10.22 22.78 42.24
C ARG A 37 -11.42 22.68 41.30
N ALA A 38 -11.22 22.91 40.00
CA ALA A 38 -12.31 22.92 39.02
C ALA A 38 -12.93 21.52 38.80
N VAL A 39 -12.14 20.46 38.98
CA VAL A 39 -12.62 19.08 38.83
C VAL A 39 -12.82 18.34 40.15
N SER A 40 -12.69 19.02 41.30
CA SER A 40 -12.75 18.38 42.63
C SER A 40 -11.80 17.18 42.73
N ALA A 41 -10.51 17.41 42.44
CA ALA A 41 -9.47 16.39 42.39
C ALA A 41 -8.26 16.78 43.24
N ARG A 42 -7.44 15.80 43.63
CA ARG A 42 -6.09 16.04 44.16
C ARG A 42 -5.06 15.95 43.04
N VAL A 43 -4.01 16.77 43.13
CA VAL A 43 -2.84 16.64 42.24
C VAL A 43 -2.05 15.42 42.70
N ALA A 44 -1.95 14.40 41.86
CA ALA A 44 -1.10 13.24 42.13
C ALA A 44 0.34 13.49 41.67
N GLU A 45 0.51 14.20 40.55
CA GLU A 45 1.82 14.53 40.00
C GLU A 45 1.71 15.79 39.13
N ALA A 46 2.72 16.65 39.16
CA ALA A 46 2.84 17.77 38.22
C ALA A 46 4.32 17.97 37.86
N ARG A 47 4.59 18.17 36.56
CA ARG A 47 5.94 18.40 36.03
C ARG A 47 5.91 19.50 34.98
N ALA A 48 6.94 20.35 34.99
CA ALA A 48 7.16 21.30 33.90
C ALA A 48 7.62 20.56 32.64
N ILE A 49 7.19 21.04 31.48
CA ILE A 49 7.66 20.57 30.18
C ILE A 49 8.72 21.57 29.72
N ALA A 50 9.99 21.14 29.71
CA ALA A 50 11.11 22.02 29.42
C ALA A 50 12.14 21.39 28.44
N PRO A 51 11.84 21.35 27.12
CA PRO A 51 12.82 20.96 26.12
C PRO A 51 14.03 21.91 26.18
N ALA A 52 15.24 21.35 26.28
CA ALA A 52 16.49 22.12 26.41
C ALA A 52 16.48 23.14 27.57
N GLY A 53 15.81 22.83 28.68
CA GLY A 53 15.77 23.66 29.89
C GLY A 53 14.84 24.87 29.84
N ARG A 54 14.12 25.11 28.73
CA ARG A 54 13.16 26.21 28.60
C ARG A 54 11.74 25.72 28.86
N ALA A 55 11.10 26.19 29.93
CA ALA A 55 9.72 25.80 30.25
C ALA A 55 8.72 26.30 29.20
N VAL A 56 8.11 25.37 28.47
CA VAL A 56 7.12 25.62 27.41
C VAL A 56 5.70 25.17 27.81
N GLY A 57 5.53 24.60 29.00
CA GLY A 57 4.25 24.09 29.48
C GLY A 57 4.36 23.24 30.72
N TRP A 58 3.31 22.49 31.03
CA TRP A 58 3.27 21.54 32.14
C TRP A 58 2.41 20.32 31.82
N ARG A 59 2.70 19.21 32.49
CA ARG A 59 1.89 17.99 32.51
C ARG A 59 1.54 17.66 33.96
N ALA A 60 0.28 17.38 34.23
CA ALA A 60 -0.17 16.99 35.57
C ALA A 60 -1.18 15.83 35.50
N ARG A 61 -1.09 14.94 36.50
CA ARG A 61 -2.05 13.88 36.78
C ARG A 61 -2.85 14.21 38.03
N PHE A 62 -4.15 14.02 37.96
CA PHE A 62 -5.10 14.32 39.01
C PHE A 62 -5.92 13.08 39.34
N VAL A 63 -6.15 12.83 40.63
CA VAL A 63 -7.10 11.82 41.09
C VAL A 63 -8.38 12.54 41.48
N VAL A 64 -9.42 12.28 40.70
CA VAL A 64 -10.74 12.91 40.82
C VAL A 64 -11.50 12.24 41.95
N ALA A 65 -12.38 12.99 42.64
CA ALA A 65 -13.15 12.47 43.77
C ALA A 65 -14.01 11.24 43.43
N ASP A 66 -14.38 11.07 42.16
CA ASP A 66 -15.10 9.88 41.68
C ASP A 66 -14.21 8.62 41.60
N GLY A 67 -12.91 8.72 41.86
CA GLY A 67 -11.93 7.64 41.74
C GLY A 67 -11.24 7.57 40.38
N GLY A 68 -11.63 8.42 39.42
CA GLY A 68 -11.02 8.51 38.10
C GLY A 68 -9.68 9.25 38.09
N GLU A 69 -8.97 9.09 36.98
CA GLU A 69 -7.69 9.76 36.74
C GLU A 69 -7.80 10.71 35.54
N LEU A 70 -7.47 11.98 35.77
CA LEU A 70 -7.36 12.99 34.72
C LEU A 70 -5.88 13.29 34.48
N GLU A 71 -5.41 13.17 33.24
CA GLU A 71 -4.12 13.69 32.82
C GLU A 71 -4.32 14.92 31.92
N VAL A 72 -3.66 16.02 32.27
CA VAL A 72 -3.67 17.25 31.49
C VAL A 72 -2.25 17.59 31.08
N GLU A 73 -2.05 17.80 29.79
CA GLU A 73 -0.84 18.37 29.22
C GLU A 73 -1.20 19.72 28.58
N ARG A 74 -0.49 20.77 28.97
CA ARG A 74 -0.67 22.13 28.47
C ARG A 74 0.64 22.64 27.90
N LEU A 75 0.61 23.17 26.68
CA LEU A 75 1.75 23.76 25.97
C LEU A 75 1.43 25.20 25.52
N GLY A 76 2.44 26.08 25.62
CA GLY A 76 2.40 27.47 25.17
C GLY A 76 2.47 28.50 26.31
N ARG A 77 3.27 29.56 26.11
CA ARG A 77 3.30 30.79 26.92
C ARG A 77 2.47 31.85 26.21
N GLU A 78 1.39 32.32 26.85
CA GLU A 78 0.52 33.44 26.44
C GLU A 78 -0.13 33.34 25.03
N GLY A 79 -1.46 33.26 24.98
CA GLY A 79 -2.27 33.26 23.74
C GLY A 79 -2.27 31.97 22.91
N GLY A 80 -1.16 31.24 22.83
CA GLY A 80 -1.00 30.03 22.02
C GLY A 80 -1.35 28.69 22.70
N ARG A 81 -2.30 28.69 23.65
CA ARG A 81 -2.52 27.55 24.57
C ARG A 81 -3.07 26.32 23.82
N ARG A 82 -2.24 25.27 23.73
CA ARG A 82 -2.65 23.93 23.32
C ARG A 82 -2.80 23.05 24.56
N ALA A 83 -3.86 22.25 24.62
CA ALA A 83 -4.13 21.36 25.73
C ALA A 83 -4.53 19.97 25.24
N ARG A 84 -4.08 18.94 25.95
CA ARG A 84 -4.50 17.55 25.77
C ARG A 84 -4.96 17.03 27.11
N LEU A 85 -6.23 16.66 27.18
CA LEU A 85 -6.89 16.15 28.38
C LEU A 85 -7.28 14.69 28.14
N ARG A 86 -6.87 13.79 29.02
CA ARG A 86 -7.21 12.36 29.00
C ARG A 86 -7.83 12.00 30.33
N TYR A 87 -9.10 11.64 30.33
CA TYR A 87 -9.78 11.14 31.50
C TYR A 87 -9.96 9.63 31.42
N ARG A 88 -9.65 8.95 32.52
CA ARG A 88 -9.88 7.53 32.73
C ARG A 88 -10.87 7.36 33.87
N ALA A 89 -11.98 6.71 33.57
CA ALA A 89 -13.08 6.51 34.51
C ALA A 89 -12.86 5.21 35.32
N PRO A 90 -13.27 5.17 36.59
CA PRO A 90 -13.33 3.94 37.36
C PRO A 90 -14.52 3.09 36.89
N ALA A 91 -14.29 1.80 36.67
CA ALA A 91 -15.32 0.81 36.36
C ALA A 91 -14.83 -0.59 36.72
N ASP A 92 -15.68 -1.38 37.38
CA ASP A 92 -15.42 -2.79 37.71
C ASP A 92 -14.08 -3.01 38.46
N GLY A 93 -13.76 -2.13 39.41
CA GLY A 93 -12.52 -2.17 40.18
C GLY A 93 -11.25 -1.81 39.39
N ARG A 94 -11.39 -1.31 38.17
CA ARG A 94 -10.29 -0.88 37.28
C ARG A 94 -10.48 0.56 36.84
N ILE A 95 -9.42 1.17 36.32
CA ILE A 95 -9.47 2.50 35.70
C ILE A 95 -9.32 2.31 34.18
N ARG A 96 -10.32 2.73 33.41
CA ARG A 96 -10.38 2.54 31.95
C ARG A 96 -10.41 3.86 31.20
N PRO A 97 -9.78 3.98 30.01
CA PRO A 97 -9.83 5.20 29.21
C PRO A 97 -11.26 5.58 28.84
N ALA A 98 -11.68 6.81 29.11
CA ALA A 98 -13.06 7.23 28.91
C ALA A 98 -13.19 8.35 27.88
N VAL A 99 -12.52 9.48 28.10
CA VAL A 99 -12.66 10.68 27.26
C VAL A 99 -11.30 11.30 26.96
N LEU A 100 -11.11 11.71 25.71
CA LEU A 100 -9.99 12.51 25.24
C LEU A 100 -10.51 13.83 24.67
N ALA A 101 -9.85 14.93 25.00
CA ALA A 101 -10.00 16.21 24.31
C ALA A 101 -8.63 16.81 23.97
N VAL A 102 -8.46 17.29 22.74
CA VAL A 102 -7.25 17.95 22.25
C VAL A 102 -7.64 19.28 21.64
N THR A 103 -7.00 20.36 22.08
CA THR A 103 -7.19 21.69 21.52
C THR A 103 -6.08 22.06 20.55
N ARG A 104 -6.34 23.08 19.72
CA ARG A 104 -5.34 23.84 18.97
C ARG A 104 -5.09 25.19 19.67
N PRO A 105 -4.08 25.99 19.24
CA PRO A 105 -3.89 27.35 19.76
C PRO A 105 -5.19 28.17 19.74
N GLY A 106 -5.39 29.00 20.77
CA GLY A 106 -6.67 29.68 21.02
C GLY A 106 -7.71 28.81 21.74
N CYS A 107 -7.31 27.63 22.24
CA CYS A 107 -8.18 26.76 23.04
C CYS A 107 -9.46 26.26 22.36
N ILE A 108 -9.39 26.11 21.05
CA ILE A 108 -10.47 25.53 20.26
C ILE A 108 -10.26 24.01 20.23
N VAL A 109 -11.28 23.26 20.65
CA VAL A 109 -11.28 21.79 20.61
C VAL A 109 -11.18 21.35 19.15
N GLN A 110 -10.09 20.66 18.83
CA GLN A 110 -9.82 20.12 17.49
C GLN A 110 -10.26 18.66 17.39
N VAL A 111 -10.06 17.90 18.47
CA VAL A 111 -10.48 16.50 18.55
C VAL A 111 -11.06 16.22 19.92
N ALA A 112 -12.24 15.62 19.97
CA ALA A 112 -12.78 15.04 21.19
C ALA A 112 -13.41 13.68 20.89
N ARG A 113 -13.11 12.70 21.75
CA ARG A 113 -13.49 11.29 21.56
C ARG A 113 -13.88 10.68 22.89
N ARG A 114 -14.94 9.88 22.90
CA ARG A 114 -15.38 9.07 24.03
C ARG A 114 -15.35 7.59 23.67
N ILE A 115 -14.82 6.73 24.54
CA ILE A 115 -14.94 5.28 24.38
C ILE A 115 -16.22 4.83 25.07
N VAL A 116 -17.07 4.14 24.31
CA VAL A 116 -18.27 3.50 24.82
C VAL A 116 -17.99 2.02 25.03
N TYR A 117 -18.29 1.54 26.23
CA TYR A 117 -18.09 0.15 26.64
C TYR A 117 -19.42 -0.61 26.58
N ALA A 118 -19.39 -1.85 26.11
CA ALA A 118 -20.50 -2.79 26.10
C ALA A 118 -19.96 -4.22 26.21
N ASP A 119 -20.76 -5.16 26.74
CA ASP A 119 -20.41 -6.58 26.85
C ASP A 119 -19.04 -6.85 27.51
N GLY A 120 -18.69 -6.05 28.53
CA GLY A 120 -17.43 -6.21 29.28
C GLY A 120 -16.18 -5.60 28.60
N GLY A 121 -16.31 -4.95 27.44
CA GLY A 121 -15.17 -4.41 26.69
C GLY A 121 -15.44 -3.09 25.93
N PRO A 122 -14.40 -2.48 25.34
CA PRO A 122 -14.56 -1.29 24.51
C PRO A 122 -15.29 -1.64 23.20
N SER A 123 -16.46 -1.04 22.98
CA SER A 123 -17.33 -1.35 21.85
C SER A 123 -17.12 -0.41 20.66
N ARG A 124 -17.06 0.90 20.91
CA ARG A 124 -16.89 1.94 19.89
C ARG A 124 -16.28 3.22 20.44
N ILE A 125 -15.69 4.02 19.57
CA ILE A 125 -15.34 5.42 19.84
C ILE A 125 -16.44 6.29 19.27
N GLU A 126 -17.01 7.16 20.09
CA GLU A 126 -17.93 8.21 19.66
C GLU A 126 -17.16 9.52 19.48
N LEU A 127 -17.42 10.22 18.38
CA LEU A 127 -16.84 11.52 18.10
C LEU A 127 -17.68 12.61 18.80
N LEU A 128 -16.99 13.56 19.40
CA LEU A 128 -17.61 14.66 20.12
C LEU A 128 -17.29 15.99 19.41
N ASP A 129 -18.26 16.92 19.43
CA ASP A 129 -18.12 18.27 18.89
C ASP A 129 -17.23 19.16 19.79
N ALA A 130 -17.08 20.42 19.41
CA ALA A 130 -16.26 21.38 20.16
C ALA A 130 -16.79 21.71 21.58
N ARG A 131 -18.05 21.36 21.87
CA ARG A 131 -18.69 21.48 23.20
C ARG A 131 -18.73 20.13 23.95
N LEU A 132 -18.03 19.13 23.42
CA LEU A 132 -17.97 17.76 23.91
C LEU A 132 -19.33 17.03 23.86
N ARG A 133 -20.20 17.37 22.91
CA ARG A 133 -21.48 16.69 22.67
C ARG A 133 -21.32 15.64 21.57
N PRO A 134 -21.98 14.47 21.67
CA PRO A 134 -21.96 13.46 20.62
C PRO A 134 -22.38 14.02 19.25
N THR A 135 -21.61 13.70 18.20
CA THR A 135 -21.98 14.08 16.82
C THR A 135 -22.91 13.07 16.16
N GLY A 136 -23.04 11.87 16.74
CA GLY A 136 -23.70 10.72 16.13
C GLY A 136 -22.74 9.83 15.31
N GLU A 137 -21.54 10.31 14.99
CA GLU A 137 -20.52 9.52 14.32
C GLU A 137 -19.78 8.60 15.29
N THR A 138 -19.51 7.36 14.86
CA THR A 138 -18.81 6.37 15.68
C THR A 138 -17.81 5.55 14.89
N LEU A 139 -16.77 5.08 15.56
CA LEU A 139 -15.78 4.13 15.04
C LEU A 139 -15.89 2.82 15.81
N PRO A 140 -16.12 1.68 15.15
CA PRO A 140 -16.19 0.40 15.85
C PRO A 140 -14.84 0.02 16.47
N LEU A 141 -14.87 -0.61 17.64
CA LEU A 141 -13.70 -1.16 18.32
C LEU A 141 -13.67 -2.68 18.31
N ASN A 142 -14.80 -3.36 18.55
CA ASN A 142 -14.85 -4.82 18.50
C ASN A 142 -16.19 -5.33 17.92
N PRO A 143 -16.51 -5.00 16.65
CA PRO A 143 -17.79 -5.36 16.04
C PRO A 143 -17.88 -6.89 15.81
N PRO A 144 -19.09 -7.47 15.76
CA PRO A 144 -19.22 -8.87 15.36
C PRO A 144 -18.69 -9.09 13.94
N VAL A 145 -18.14 -10.28 13.69
CA VAL A 145 -17.66 -10.68 12.37
C VAL A 145 -18.87 -10.95 11.46
N PRO A 146 -18.92 -10.37 10.24
CA PRO A 146 -19.99 -10.66 9.29
C PRO A 146 -20.07 -12.17 8.97
N PRO A 147 -21.28 -12.74 8.81
CA PRO A 147 -21.43 -14.12 8.35
C PRO A 147 -20.90 -14.27 6.92
N GLY A 148 -20.55 -15.49 6.54
CA GLY A 148 -20.10 -15.83 5.19
C GLY A 148 -19.54 -17.24 5.15
N ASP A 149 -19.26 -17.72 3.94
CA ASP A 149 -18.68 -19.04 3.67
C ASP A 149 -17.16 -18.97 3.54
N ASP A 150 -16.49 -20.11 3.68
CA ASP A 150 -15.06 -20.21 3.41
C ASP A 150 -14.81 -20.08 1.90
N PRO A 151 -13.94 -19.16 1.44
CA PRO A 151 -13.66 -18.98 0.01
C PRO A 151 -12.78 -20.09 -0.58
N GLY A 152 -12.22 -20.99 0.24
CA GLY A 152 -11.22 -21.96 -0.18
C GLY A 152 -9.88 -21.31 -0.57
N GLY A 153 -8.92 -22.14 -0.97
CA GLY A 153 -7.57 -21.71 -1.34
C GLY A 153 -6.55 -21.78 -0.19
N THR A 154 -5.39 -21.17 -0.42
CA THR A 154 -4.23 -21.24 0.47
C THR A 154 -4.43 -20.38 1.70
N ALA A 155 -4.46 -20.99 2.89
CA ALA A 155 -4.54 -20.25 4.14
C ALA A 155 -3.24 -19.48 4.41
N VAL A 156 -3.34 -18.17 4.61
CA VAL A 156 -2.22 -17.29 4.98
C VAL A 156 -2.56 -16.59 6.29
N ALA A 157 -1.77 -16.84 7.33
CA ALA A 157 -1.91 -16.10 8.57
C ALA A 157 -1.29 -14.71 8.42
N LEU A 158 -2.04 -13.69 8.84
CA LEU A 158 -1.54 -12.32 8.97
C LEU A 158 -1.54 -11.92 10.43
N VAL A 159 -0.36 -11.84 11.02
CA VAL A 159 -0.17 -11.36 12.40
C VAL A 159 0.09 -9.87 12.34
N ASP A 160 -0.88 -9.06 12.76
CA ASP A 160 -0.82 -7.59 12.65
C ASP A 160 -1.72 -6.94 13.73
N SER A 161 -2.03 -5.66 13.60
CA SER A 161 -2.95 -4.92 14.48
C SER A 161 -4.42 -5.38 14.40
N GLY A 162 -4.71 -6.46 13.67
CA GLY A 162 -6.03 -6.96 13.31
C GLY A 162 -6.42 -6.52 11.90
N VAL A 163 -7.62 -6.89 11.44
CA VAL A 163 -8.10 -6.56 10.08
C VAL A 163 -9.53 -6.03 10.14
N ASN A 164 -9.84 -4.97 9.37
CA ASN A 164 -11.23 -4.55 9.18
C ASN A 164 -11.97 -5.53 8.27
N TYR A 165 -12.44 -6.63 8.86
CA TYR A 165 -13.24 -7.66 8.21
C TYR A 165 -14.65 -7.21 7.80
N ARG A 166 -15.02 -5.93 7.97
CA ARG A 166 -16.28 -5.38 7.47
C ARG A 166 -16.17 -4.81 6.07
N LEU A 167 -14.96 -4.67 5.54
CA LEU A 167 -14.73 -4.29 4.16
C LEU A 167 -14.97 -5.50 3.26
N GLN A 168 -15.89 -5.39 2.29
CA GLN A 168 -16.30 -6.51 1.42
C GLN A 168 -15.12 -7.24 0.77
N ALA A 169 -14.11 -6.48 0.31
CA ALA A 169 -12.90 -7.03 -0.30
C ALA A 169 -12.10 -7.96 0.64
N ILE A 170 -12.19 -7.74 1.94
CA ILE A 170 -11.60 -8.61 2.96
C ILE A 170 -12.60 -9.69 3.37
N THR A 171 -13.85 -9.35 3.66
CA THR A 171 -14.88 -10.31 4.10
C THR A 171 -15.02 -11.49 3.16
N ALA A 172 -14.97 -11.23 1.84
CA ALA A 172 -15.05 -12.26 0.78
C ALA A 172 -13.84 -13.20 0.72
N ARG A 173 -12.77 -12.93 1.48
CA ARG A 173 -11.51 -13.68 1.46
C ARG A 173 -11.10 -14.17 2.86
N LEU A 174 -11.97 -14.06 3.86
CA LEU A 174 -11.69 -14.57 5.21
C LEU A 174 -11.80 -16.09 5.23
N ALA A 175 -10.78 -16.74 5.78
CA ALA A 175 -10.82 -18.17 6.01
C ALA A 175 -11.80 -18.51 7.14
N ARG A 176 -12.58 -19.58 6.96
CA ARG A 176 -13.63 -20.02 7.89
C ARG A 176 -13.61 -21.53 8.07
N ASP A 177 -14.16 -21.97 9.21
CA ASP A 177 -14.47 -23.38 9.46
C ASP A 177 -15.81 -23.78 8.82
N GLU A 178 -16.14 -25.08 8.89
CA GLU A 178 -17.37 -25.67 8.34
C GLU A 178 -18.66 -25.05 8.92
N ARG A 179 -18.58 -24.34 10.06
CA ARG A 179 -19.71 -23.66 10.70
C ARG A 179 -19.78 -22.17 10.32
N GLY A 180 -18.96 -21.73 9.36
CA GLY A 180 -18.86 -20.34 8.93
C GLY A 180 -18.17 -19.41 9.94
N ARG A 181 -17.55 -19.94 11.00
CA ARG A 181 -16.79 -19.14 11.97
C ARG A 181 -15.42 -18.85 11.39
N ILE A 182 -14.92 -17.63 11.57
CA ILE A 182 -13.58 -17.30 11.09
C ILE A 182 -12.52 -18.15 11.77
N LEU A 183 -11.50 -18.50 10.97
CA LEU A 183 -10.19 -18.90 11.46
C LEU A 183 -9.41 -17.66 11.91
N GLY A 184 -8.42 -17.87 12.77
CA GLY A 184 -7.68 -16.79 13.39
C GLY A 184 -8.32 -16.26 14.68
N TYR A 185 -7.55 -15.44 15.39
CA TYR A 185 -7.88 -15.09 16.77
C TYR A 185 -7.33 -13.72 17.18
N ASP A 186 -8.05 -13.06 18.08
CA ASP A 186 -7.61 -11.84 18.73
C ASP A 186 -6.92 -12.16 20.05
N PHE A 187 -5.59 -12.16 20.09
CA PHE A 187 -4.86 -12.46 21.33
C PHE A 187 -4.71 -11.27 22.28
N TRP A 188 -5.29 -10.11 21.93
CA TRP A 188 -5.40 -8.97 22.83
C TRP A 188 -6.74 -9.00 23.60
N ASP A 189 -7.87 -9.13 22.90
CA ASP A 189 -9.21 -9.17 23.53
C ASP A 189 -9.60 -10.61 23.95
N MET A 190 -8.83 -11.60 23.50
CA MET A 190 -9.03 -13.02 23.75
C MET A 190 -10.38 -13.52 23.19
N ASP A 191 -10.72 -13.12 21.97
CA ASP A 191 -11.91 -13.56 21.26
C ASP A 191 -11.63 -13.88 19.77
N ARG A 192 -12.65 -14.35 19.05
CA ARG A 192 -12.58 -14.59 17.59
C ARG A 192 -12.97 -13.34 16.79
N ARG A 193 -12.46 -12.17 17.17
CA ARG A 193 -12.73 -10.89 16.50
C ARG A 193 -11.45 -10.07 16.36
N PRO A 194 -10.47 -10.54 15.53
CA PRO A 194 -9.18 -9.89 15.32
C PRO A 194 -9.34 -8.60 14.49
N PHE A 195 -10.04 -7.62 15.04
CA PHE A 195 -10.41 -6.36 14.39
C PHE A 195 -9.26 -5.36 14.50
N ASP A 196 -9.07 -4.55 13.45
CA ASP A 196 -7.89 -3.69 13.28
C ASP A 196 -7.87 -2.46 14.19
N VAL A 197 -7.75 -2.66 15.51
CA VAL A 197 -7.89 -1.62 16.55
C VAL A 197 -6.79 -1.68 17.60
N HIS A 198 -5.55 -1.91 17.20
CA HIS A 198 -4.50 -2.16 18.18
C HIS A 198 -4.15 -0.90 18.99
N PRO A 199 -4.38 -0.86 20.32
CA PRO A 199 -4.46 0.39 21.08
C PRO A 199 -3.13 0.81 21.73
N VAL A 200 -2.00 0.13 21.43
CA VAL A 200 -0.69 0.35 22.06
C VAL A 200 -0.23 1.81 22.02
N SER A 201 -0.42 2.50 20.88
CA SER A 201 -0.08 3.92 20.78
C SER A 201 -1.12 4.81 21.46
N SER A 202 -2.40 4.50 21.27
CA SER A 202 -3.52 5.20 21.88
C SER A 202 -4.82 4.40 21.79
N PRO A 203 -5.59 4.30 22.88
CA PRO A 203 -6.94 3.71 22.80
C PRO A 203 -7.94 4.61 22.04
N PHE A 204 -7.61 5.90 21.86
CA PHE A 204 -8.45 6.83 21.10
C PHE A 204 -8.03 6.96 19.64
N PHE A 205 -6.79 6.62 19.30
CA PHE A 205 -6.25 6.58 17.94
C PHE A 205 -5.53 5.25 17.73
N PRO A 206 -6.28 4.13 17.65
CA PRO A 206 -5.67 2.82 17.52
C PRO A 206 -4.89 2.71 16.21
N GLN A 207 -3.83 1.89 16.24
CA GLN A 207 -3.09 1.51 15.05
C GLN A 207 -3.97 0.66 14.14
N ARG A 208 -3.89 0.93 12.83
CA ARG A 208 -4.75 0.35 11.79
C ARG A 208 -3.92 -0.19 10.63
N HIS A 209 -2.87 -0.94 10.95
CA HIS A 209 -1.86 -1.39 10.01
C HIS A 209 -2.28 -2.66 9.28
N GLY A 210 -2.89 -3.61 9.98
CA GLY A 210 -3.28 -4.89 9.43
C GLY A 210 -4.32 -4.84 8.31
N THR A 211 -5.24 -3.85 8.30
CA THR A 211 -6.16 -3.69 7.15
C THR A 211 -5.41 -3.33 5.87
N ARG A 212 -4.39 -2.47 5.98
CA ARG A 212 -3.59 -2.03 4.84
C ARG A 212 -2.77 -3.19 4.28
N THR A 213 -2.07 -3.91 5.15
CA THR A 213 -1.25 -5.07 4.75
C THR A 213 -2.11 -6.23 4.21
N ALA A 214 -3.25 -6.53 4.85
CA ALA A 214 -4.21 -7.52 4.36
C ALA A 214 -4.74 -7.18 2.95
N SER A 215 -5.06 -5.91 2.70
CA SER A 215 -5.58 -5.49 1.40
C SER A 215 -4.58 -5.73 0.28
N LEU A 216 -3.29 -5.47 0.53
CA LEU A 216 -2.22 -5.72 -0.44
C LEU A 216 -2.01 -7.20 -0.66
N LEU A 217 -1.93 -7.99 0.42
CA LEU A 217 -1.79 -9.44 0.36
C LEU A 217 -2.90 -10.07 -0.50
N LEU A 218 -4.16 -9.71 -0.26
CA LEU A 218 -5.30 -10.27 -0.98
C LEU A 218 -5.40 -9.81 -2.43
N GLU A 219 -4.91 -8.61 -2.73
CA GLU A 219 -4.81 -8.08 -4.10
C GLU A 219 -3.73 -8.81 -4.90
N GLU A 220 -2.59 -9.12 -4.27
CA GLU A 220 -1.43 -9.74 -4.91
C GLU A 220 -1.45 -11.28 -4.90
N ALA A 221 -2.16 -11.90 -3.96
CA ALA A 221 -2.29 -13.36 -3.84
C ALA A 221 -3.75 -13.81 -4.03
N PRO A 222 -4.21 -13.98 -5.27
CA PRO A 222 -5.51 -14.54 -5.64
C PRO A 222 -5.90 -15.86 -4.97
N PRO A 223 -5.00 -16.85 -4.81
CA PRO A 223 -5.36 -18.09 -4.15
C PRO A 223 -5.41 -17.96 -2.63
N ALA A 224 -4.95 -16.85 -2.05
CA ALA A 224 -4.89 -16.72 -0.60
C ALA A 224 -6.29 -16.56 0.03
N ARG A 225 -6.54 -17.27 1.13
CA ARG A 225 -7.60 -16.93 2.10
C ARG A 225 -6.94 -16.48 3.39
N LEU A 226 -7.49 -15.43 3.99
CA LEU A 226 -6.87 -14.71 5.09
C LEU A 226 -7.25 -15.33 6.43
N VAL A 227 -6.25 -15.65 7.25
CA VAL A 227 -6.40 -16.03 8.66
C VAL A 227 -5.86 -14.87 9.52
N PRO A 228 -6.71 -13.92 9.94
CA PRO A 228 -6.24 -12.73 10.66
C PRO A 228 -5.93 -13.04 12.13
N TYR A 229 -4.78 -12.57 12.61
CA TYR A 229 -4.41 -12.61 14.03
C TYR A 229 -4.08 -11.21 14.53
N ARG A 230 -4.72 -10.80 15.64
CA ARG A 230 -4.30 -9.60 16.36
C ARG A 230 -3.27 -9.97 17.40
N TYR A 231 -2.06 -9.42 17.27
CA TYR A 231 -0.92 -9.81 18.09
C TYR A 231 -1.08 -9.41 19.58
N PRO A 232 -0.45 -10.17 20.51
CA PRO A 232 -0.78 -10.15 21.94
C PRO A 232 -0.01 -9.11 22.77
N ARG A 233 0.48 -8.00 22.21
CA ARG A 233 1.20 -7.00 23.02
C ARG A 233 0.28 -6.45 24.13
N PRO A 234 0.73 -6.19 25.37
CA PRO A 234 2.07 -6.44 25.92
C PRO A 234 2.35 -7.88 26.34
N ALA A 235 1.35 -8.77 26.35
CA ALA A 235 1.49 -10.19 26.69
C ALA A 235 2.16 -11.03 25.59
N MET A 236 3.36 -10.63 25.14
CA MET A 236 4.06 -11.24 24.01
C MET A 236 4.39 -12.74 24.19
N ALA A 237 4.38 -13.25 25.42
CA ALA A 237 4.47 -14.69 25.69
C ALA A 237 3.38 -15.51 24.94
N ARG A 238 2.20 -14.94 24.69
CA ARG A 238 1.11 -15.58 23.93
C ARG A 238 1.40 -15.74 22.45
N MET A 239 2.52 -15.22 21.93
CA MET A 239 2.93 -15.52 20.56
C MET A 239 3.12 -17.03 20.33
N ALA A 240 3.45 -17.80 21.38
CA ALA A 240 3.49 -19.26 21.27
C ALA A 240 2.10 -19.85 21.01
N ASP A 241 1.08 -19.38 21.72
CA ASP A 241 -0.31 -19.83 21.53
C ASP A 241 -0.84 -19.42 20.15
N LEU A 242 -0.46 -18.25 19.65
CA LEU A 242 -0.81 -17.78 18.32
C LEU A 242 -0.24 -18.70 17.23
N VAL A 243 1.05 -19.04 17.33
CA VAL A 243 1.69 -19.95 16.36
C VAL A 243 1.05 -21.34 16.42
N ALA A 244 0.77 -21.85 17.63
CA ALA A 244 0.08 -23.13 17.80
C ALA A 244 -1.34 -23.13 17.24
N ASP A 245 -2.06 -22.01 17.37
CA ASP A 245 -3.40 -21.85 16.78
C ASP A 245 -3.35 -21.83 15.25
N ALA A 246 -2.42 -21.06 14.67
CA ALA A 246 -2.22 -21.03 13.22
C ALA A 246 -1.82 -22.42 12.66
N ALA A 247 -0.97 -23.15 13.38
CA ALA A 247 -0.60 -24.52 13.02
C ALA A 247 -1.81 -25.47 13.03
N ARG A 248 -2.69 -25.34 14.04
CA ARG A 248 -3.91 -26.14 14.16
C ARG A 248 -4.90 -25.84 13.02
N ASP A 249 -4.95 -24.59 12.60
CA ASP A 249 -5.76 -24.12 11.46
C ASP A 249 -5.15 -24.51 10.10
N GLY A 250 -4.04 -25.27 10.08
CA GLY A 250 -3.40 -25.78 8.87
C GLY A 250 -2.64 -24.71 8.08
N VAL A 251 -2.26 -23.60 8.72
CA VAL A 251 -1.51 -22.53 8.07
C VAL A 251 -0.07 -22.94 7.83
N THR A 252 0.41 -22.79 6.60
CA THR A 252 1.83 -23.00 6.25
C THR A 252 2.59 -21.68 6.06
N VAL A 253 1.92 -20.58 5.71
CA VAL A 253 2.55 -19.26 5.49
C VAL A 253 2.03 -18.26 6.51
N VAL A 254 2.94 -17.68 7.29
CA VAL A 254 2.62 -16.66 8.31
C VAL A 254 3.36 -15.37 7.97
N ALA A 255 2.62 -14.30 7.69
CA ALA A 255 3.17 -12.97 7.53
C ALA A 255 3.18 -12.21 8.86
N LEU A 256 4.35 -11.69 9.26
CA LEU A 256 4.55 -10.84 10.43
C LEU A 256 5.22 -9.51 10.00
N PRO A 257 4.46 -8.55 9.45
CA PRO A 257 4.96 -7.25 9.03
C PRO A 257 5.20 -6.30 10.22
N MET A 258 5.90 -6.78 11.25
CA MET A 258 6.15 -6.11 12.52
C MET A 258 7.49 -6.52 13.13
N GLY A 259 8.00 -5.71 14.05
CA GLY A 259 9.15 -6.04 14.87
C GLY A 259 9.37 -5.03 15.99
N SER A 260 10.29 -5.35 16.90
CA SER A 260 10.73 -4.46 17.98
C SER A 260 12.21 -4.66 18.31
N GLY A 261 12.81 -3.68 18.99
CA GLY A 261 14.18 -3.81 19.48
C GLY A 261 14.35 -4.73 20.69
N GLU A 262 13.26 -5.04 21.40
CA GLU A 262 13.29 -5.92 22.57
C GLU A 262 13.33 -7.40 22.16
N ARG A 263 14.36 -8.13 22.56
CA ARG A 263 14.55 -9.55 22.19
C ARG A 263 13.65 -10.46 22.99
N ASP A 264 13.48 -10.18 24.27
CA ASP A 264 12.78 -11.06 25.20
C ASP A 264 11.28 -11.14 24.90
N ASP A 265 10.70 -10.07 24.33
CA ASP A 265 9.35 -10.04 23.76
C ASP A 265 9.15 -11.17 22.72
N TRP A 266 10.20 -11.61 22.02
CA TRP A 266 10.10 -12.60 20.93
C TRP A 266 10.57 -14.01 21.33
N ALA A 267 10.95 -14.25 22.58
CA ALA A 267 11.45 -15.54 23.03
C ALA A 267 10.40 -16.66 22.87
N ALA A 268 9.13 -16.37 23.16
CA ALA A 268 8.03 -17.33 22.99
C ALA A 268 7.76 -17.64 21.51
N PHE A 269 7.77 -16.61 20.66
CA PHE A 269 7.68 -16.78 19.21
C PHE A 269 8.83 -17.64 18.68
N ALA A 270 10.07 -17.36 19.07
CA ALA A 270 11.24 -18.09 18.60
C ALA A 270 11.18 -19.59 18.91
N ARG A 271 10.73 -19.96 20.13
CA ARG A 271 10.54 -21.37 20.51
C ARG A 271 9.43 -22.03 19.70
N ALA A 272 8.29 -21.35 19.53
CA ALA A 272 7.17 -21.89 18.77
C ALA A 272 7.50 -22.04 17.28
N ALA A 273 8.14 -21.05 16.67
CA ALA A 273 8.57 -21.12 15.28
C ALA A 273 9.54 -22.28 15.03
N ARG A 274 10.47 -22.56 15.96
CA ARG A 274 11.35 -23.74 15.89
C ARG A 274 10.61 -25.07 16.02
N ALA A 275 9.56 -25.11 16.82
CA ALA A 275 8.73 -26.31 16.99
C ALA A 275 7.83 -26.59 15.77
N HIS A 276 7.68 -25.62 14.86
CA HIS A 276 6.90 -25.74 13.64
C HIS A 276 7.78 -25.49 12.39
N PRO A 277 8.79 -26.35 12.12
CA PRO A 277 9.72 -26.16 11.01
C PRO A 277 9.04 -26.16 9.64
N ASP A 278 7.85 -26.74 9.54
CA ASP A 278 7.05 -26.80 8.31
C ASP A 278 6.32 -25.49 7.97
N MET A 279 6.23 -24.55 8.91
CA MET A 279 5.60 -23.24 8.71
C MET A 279 6.63 -22.18 8.32
N LEU A 280 6.39 -21.47 7.22
CA LEU A 280 7.21 -20.34 6.78
C LEU A 280 6.76 -19.05 7.46
N PHE A 281 7.67 -18.41 8.19
CA PHE A 281 7.44 -17.10 8.81
C PHE A 281 8.10 -15.99 7.98
N VAL A 282 7.30 -15.15 7.33
CA VAL A 282 7.79 -14.02 6.52
C VAL A 282 7.73 -12.74 7.32
N VAL A 283 8.87 -12.13 7.61
CA VAL A 283 9.02 -11.03 8.57
C VAL A 283 9.59 -9.78 7.90
N SER A 284 9.13 -8.60 8.30
CA SER A 284 9.71 -7.34 7.83
C SER A 284 10.99 -6.96 8.59
N ALA A 285 12.00 -6.45 7.88
CA ALA A 285 13.27 -6.02 8.49
C ALA A 285 13.16 -4.76 9.37
N GLY A 286 12.07 -3.99 9.23
CA GLY A 286 11.86 -2.70 9.90
C GLY A 286 12.31 -1.50 9.06
N ASN A 287 11.95 -0.30 9.53
CA ASN A 287 12.09 0.95 8.76
C ASN A 287 12.76 2.08 9.57
N ASP A 288 13.84 1.76 10.28
CA ASP A 288 14.61 2.71 11.11
C ASP A 288 15.92 3.18 10.46
N GLY A 289 16.17 2.79 9.20
CA GLY A 289 17.37 3.14 8.44
C GLY A 289 18.64 2.63 9.07
N ARG A 290 18.64 1.39 9.58
CA ARG A 290 19.80 0.81 10.28
C ARG A 290 20.18 -0.59 9.80
N ASP A 291 21.46 -0.89 10.02
CA ASP A 291 22.01 -2.24 9.96
C ASP A 291 21.53 -3.08 11.14
N ILE A 292 20.79 -4.15 10.87
CA ILE A 292 20.26 -5.07 11.90
C ILE A 292 21.21 -6.23 12.21
N ASP A 293 22.29 -6.44 11.45
CA ASP A 293 23.38 -7.33 11.88
C ASP A 293 24.13 -6.67 13.06
N ALA A 294 24.30 -5.35 13.02
CA ALA A 294 24.92 -4.57 14.10
C ALA A 294 23.93 -4.12 15.20
N ARG A 295 22.69 -3.78 14.83
CA ARG A 295 21.65 -3.28 15.77
C ARG A 295 20.33 -4.03 15.55
N PRO A 296 20.20 -5.25 16.10
CA PRO A 296 19.12 -6.18 15.82
C PRO A 296 17.71 -5.60 16.00
N ILE A 297 16.78 -6.12 15.19
CA ILE A 297 15.33 -6.04 15.40
C ILE A 297 14.80 -7.46 15.41
N TYR A 298 13.86 -7.74 16.31
CA TYR A 298 13.23 -9.04 16.45
C TYR A 298 11.78 -8.98 15.97
N PRO A 299 11.28 -10.03 15.28
CA PRO A 299 11.94 -11.31 15.07
C PRO A 299 12.91 -11.36 13.87
N ALA A 300 13.06 -10.26 13.11
CA ALA A 300 13.85 -10.22 11.87
C ALA A 300 15.28 -10.77 11.97
N ALA A 301 15.97 -10.54 13.09
CA ALA A 301 17.33 -11.00 13.35
C ALA A 301 17.40 -12.34 14.12
N LEU A 302 16.28 -13.07 14.26
CA LEU A 302 16.31 -14.39 14.90
C LEU A 302 16.94 -15.43 13.95
N PRO A 303 17.89 -16.26 14.41
CA PRO A 303 18.47 -17.33 13.61
C PRO A 303 17.52 -18.53 13.59
N LEU A 304 16.56 -18.52 12.67
CA LEU A 304 15.57 -19.58 12.47
C LEU A 304 15.56 -19.99 10.99
N GLU A 305 15.63 -21.29 10.70
CA GLU A 305 15.72 -21.80 9.32
C GLU A 305 14.46 -21.49 8.50
N ASN A 306 13.30 -21.54 9.14
CA ASN A 306 11.98 -21.31 8.55
C ASN A 306 11.52 -19.83 8.63
N LEU A 307 12.43 -18.90 8.88
CA LEU A 307 12.19 -17.46 8.84
C LEU A 307 12.68 -16.89 7.51
N LEU A 308 11.89 -16.05 6.85
CA LEU A 308 12.27 -15.27 5.69
C LEU A 308 12.18 -13.78 6.05
N THR A 309 13.32 -13.12 6.24
CA THR A 309 13.39 -11.70 6.56
C THR A 309 13.50 -10.86 5.30
N VAL A 310 12.55 -9.95 5.14
CA VAL A 310 12.36 -9.17 3.91
C VAL A 310 12.46 -7.67 4.19
N THR A 311 13.24 -6.96 3.37
CA THR A 311 13.31 -5.49 3.39
C THR A 311 12.72 -4.87 2.12
N SER A 312 12.44 -3.55 2.14
CA SER A 312 11.83 -2.85 1.01
C SER A 312 12.88 -2.34 0.02
N ALA A 313 12.57 -2.45 -1.27
CA ALA A 313 13.32 -1.81 -2.36
C ALA A 313 12.53 -0.66 -2.99
N ALA A 314 13.25 0.36 -3.43
CA ALA A 314 12.74 1.40 -4.31
C ALA A 314 12.51 0.84 -5.74
N PRO A 315 11.74 1.55 -6.59
CA PRO A 315 11.46 1.10 -7.96
C PRO A 315 12.69 0.90 -8.85
N ASP A 316 13.81 1.57 -8.56
CA ASP A 316 15.09 1.41 -9.26
C ASP A 316 15.92 0.20 -8.77
N GLY A 317 15.38 -0.57 -7.81
CA GLY A 317 16.02 -1.74 -7.23
C GLY A 317 17.01 -1.44 -6.11
N THR A 318 17.16 -0.17 -5.70
CA THR A 318 17.97 0.21 -4.54
C THR A 318 17.23 -0.01 -3.22
N LEU A 319 17.96 -0.01 -2.10
CA LEU A 319 17.33 -0.10 -0.78
C LEU A 319 16.40 1.09 -0.55
N ALA A 320 15.14 0.83 -0.20
CA ALA A 320 14.18 1.89 0.02
C ALA A 320 14.60 2.79 1.19
N ARG A 321 14.28 4.09 1.08
CA ARG A 321 14.63 5.09 2.10
C ARG A 321 14.07 4.70 3.47
N GLY A 322 14.96 4.64 4.46
CA GLY A 322 14.60 4.29 5.83
C GLY A 322 14.44 2.80 6.08
N SER A 323 14.54 1.93 5.06
CA SER A 323 14.49 0.48 5.29
C SER A 323 15.75 -0.01 5.99
N ASN A 324 15.59 -1.00 6.87
CA ASN A 324 16.71 -1.68 7.52
C ASN A 324 17.39 -2.66 6.57
N TRP A 325 18.66 -2.97 6.82
CA TRP A 325 19.47 -3.90 6.03
C TRP A 325 20.30 -4.80 6.94
N GLY A 326 20.85 -5.88 6.38
CA GLY A 326 21.70 -6.83 7.08
C GLY A 326 22.13 -7.91 6.10
N SER A 327 23.42 -8.03 5.85
CA SER A 327 23.95 -9.01 4.90
C SER A 327 23.76 -10.46 5.36
N GLU A 328 23.58 -10.65 6.68
CA GLU A 328 23.34 -11.94 7.32
C GLU A 328 21.88 -12.09 7.76
N SER A 329 21.30 -11.06 8.39
CA SER A 329 19.96 -11.13 9.00
C SER A 329 18.81 -10.86 8.03
N VAL A 330 19.07 -10.26 6.86
CA VAL A 330 18.03 -9.97 5.86
C VAL A 330 18.25 -10.84 4.62
N ASP A 331 17.29 -11.71 4.32
CA ASP A 331 17.39 -12.66 3.21
C ASP A 331 17.32 -11.96 1.85
N LEU A 332 16.29 -11.13 1.63
CA LEU A 332 16.06 -10.49 0.33
C LEU A 332 15.33 -9.14 0.43
N MET A 333 15.42 -8.39 -0.66
CA MET A 333 14.66 -7.18 -0.90
C MET A 333 13.43 -7.50 -1.75
N VAL A 334 12.30 -6.87 -1.46
CA VAL A 334 11.13 -6.83 -2.34
C VAL A 334 10.74 -5.39 -2.56
N ALA A 335 10.49 -5.00 -3.82
CA ALA A 335 10.00 -3.64 -4.09
C ALA A 335 8.69 -3.40 -3.32
N ALA A 336 8.59 -2.36 -2.51
CA ALA A 336 7.38 -2.13 -1.73
C ALA A 336 7.18 -0.66 -1.36
N GLU A 337 7.69 0.22 -2.23
CA GLU A 337 7.45 1.65 -2.15
C GLU A 337 6.22 2.05 -2.95
N GLU A 338 5.43 2.98 -2.41
CA GLU A 338 4.24 3.54 -3.06
C GLU A 338 3.18 2.49 -3.42
N MET A 339 2.96 1.53 -2.53
CA MET A 339 1.94 0.49 -2.70
C MET A 339 0.55 1.07 -2.45
N LEU A 340 -0.36 0.98 -3.43
CA LEU A 340 -1.76 1.31 -3.18
C LEU A 340 -2.38 0.21 -2.31
N VAL A 341 -2.92 0.62 -1.17
CA VAL A 341 -3.62 -0.25 -0.22
C VAL A 341 -5.00 0.32 0.09
N THR A 342 -5.86 -0.51 0.67
CA THR A 342 -7.12 -0.08 1.26
C THR A 342 -6.90 0.26 2.73
N GLU A 343 -7.25 1.50 3.10
CA GLU A 343 -7.27 2.00 4.47
C GLU A 343 -8.40 1.38 5.28
N PHE A 344 -8.35 1.57 6.59
CA PHE A 344 -9.40 1.08 7.50
C PHE A 344 -10.81 1.54 7.12
N ASP A 345 -10.97 2.75 6.59
CA ASP A 345 -12.25 3.32 6.17
C ASP A 345 -12.68 2.93 4.76
N GLY A 346 -11.91 2.08 4.08
CA GLY A 346 -12.17 1.64 2.70
C GLY A 346 -11.56 2.54 1.62
N ARG A 347 -11.04 3.73 1.97
CA ARG A 347 -10.36 4.59 0.99
C ARG A 347 -9.06 3.96 0.51
N LYS A 348 -8.63 4.31 -0.69
CA LYS A 348 -7.34 3.89 -1.23
C LYS A 348 -6.26 4.93 -0.87
N ALA A 349 -5.08 4.47 -0.46
CA ALA A 349 -3.94 5.32 -0.13
C ALA A 349 -2.62 4.62 -0.46
N PHE A 350 -1.56 5.40 -0.66
CA PHE A 350 -0.22 4.89 -0.87
C PHE A 350 0.55 4.73 0.42
N HIS A 351 1.21 3.59 0.57
CA HIS A 351 2.09 3.32 1.69
C HIS A 351 3.37 2.63 1.23
N SER A 352 4.41 2.78 2.05
CA SER A 352 5.75 2.27 1.79
C SER A 352 6.29 1.53 3.01
N GLY A 353 7.29 0.68 2.78
CA GLY A 353 8.11 0.09 3.84
C GLY A 353 8.13 -1.44 3.83
N SER A 354 9.07 -1.98 4.61
CA SER A 354 9.35 -3.43 4.70
C SER A 354 8.14 -4.27 5.14
N SER A 355 7.17 -3.67 5.86
CA SER A 355 5.89 -4.31 6.18
C SER A 355 5.11 -4.74 4.94
N TYR A 356 5.10 -3.90 3.89
CA TYR A 356 4.47 -4.23 2.62
C TYR A 356 5.31 -5.25 1.85
N ALA A 357 6.64 -5.11 1.87
CA ALA A 357 7.57 -6.07 1.28
C ALA A 357 7.34 -7.50 1.81
N ALA A 358 7.18 -7.65 3.12
CA ALA A 358 6.91 -8.93 3.77
C ALA A 358 5.58 -9.55 3.31
N VAL A 359 4.48 -8.78 3.24
CA VAL A 359 3.21 -9.35 2.76
C VAL A 359 3.19 -9.65 1.26
N ARG A 360 3.96 -8.92 0.44
CA ARG A 360 4.15 -9.27 -0.98
C ARG A 360 4.91 -10.60 -1.12
N ALA A 361 5.96 -10.81 -0.33
CA ALA A 361 6.69 -12.08 -0.28
C ALA A 361 5.83 -13.24 0.24
N ALA A 362 5.02 -13.00 1.30
CA ALA A 362 4.06 -13.98 1.80
C ALA A 362 2.98 -14.30 0.76
N GLY A 363 2.54 -13.31 0.00
CA GLY A 363 1.63 -13.51 -1.13
C GLY A 363 2.22 -14.43 -2.20
N LEU A 364 3.47 -14.18 -2.60
CA LEU A 364 4.20 -15.07 -3.50
C LEU A 364 4.35 -16.49 -2.92
N ALA A 365 4.65 -16.63 -1.63
CA ALA A 365 4.70 -17.93 -0.97
C ALA A 365 3.35 -18.67 -1.03
N ALA A 366 2.24 -17.95 -0.82
CA ALA A 366 0.90 -18.52 -0.90
C ALA A 366 0.55 -19.00 -2.32
N CYS A 367 0.99 -18.26 -3.32
CA CYS A 367 0.87 -18.64 -4.72
C CYS A 367 1.65 -19.92 -5.03
N LEU A 368 2.92 -20.00 -4.61
CA LEU A 368 3.75 -21.20 -4.76
C LEU A 368 3.13 -22.42 -4.07
N LEU A 369 2.61 -22.24 -2.86
CA LEU A 369 1.93 -23.30 -2.12
C LEU A 369 0.63 -23.75 -2.78
N ALA A 370 -0.09 -22.85 -3.48
CA ALA A 370 -1.26 -23.24 -4.27
C ALA A 370 -0.88 -24.13 -5.47
N ALA A 371 0.28 -23.86 -6.09
CA ALA A 371 0.81 -24.66 -7.19
C ALA A 371 1.47 -25.96 -6.72
N HIS A 372 1.95 -25.99 -5.48
CA HIS A 372 2.66 -27.12 -4.87
C HIS A 372 2.15 -27.35 -3.43
N PRO A 373 0.94 -27.93 -3.24
CA PRO A 373 0.32 -28.09 -1.91
C PRO A 373 1.11 -28.95 -0.92
N GLU A 374 2.04 -29.77 -1.42
CA GLU A 374 2.94 -30.60 -0.63
C GLU A 374 4.12 -29.83 -0.03
N TRP A 375 4.44 -28.63 -0.54
CA TRP A 375 5.58 -27.85 -0.06
C TRP A 375 5.39 -27.37 1.37
N ARG A 376 6.50 -27.28 2.10
CA ARG A 376 6.59 -26.72 3.45
C ARG A 376 7.62 -25.60 3.47
N ALA A 377 7.91 -25.07 4.65
CA ALA A 377 8.80 -23.91 4.79
C ALA A 377 10.15 -24.04 4.07
N PRO A 378 10.86 -25.18 4.12
CA PRO A 378 12.15 -25.32 3.43
C PRO A 378 12.03 -25.17 1.91
N GLU A 379 11.05 -25.83 1.28
CA GLU A 379 10.80 -25.74 -0.16
C GLU A 379 10.39 -24.33 -0.55
N LEU A 380 9.45 -23.74 0.19
CA LEU A 380 8.95 -22.38 -0.06
C LEU A 380 10.06 -21.35 0.06
N LYS A 381 10.85 -21.38 1.14
CA LYS A 381 11.97 -20.45 1.35
C LYS A 381 13.00 -20.59 0.24
N ARG A 382 13.44 -21.81 -0.09
CA ARG A 382 14.37 -22.06 -1.18
C ARG A 382 13.84 -21.55 -2.53
N ALA A 383 12.57 -21.78 -2.82
CA ALA A 383 11.93 -21.33 -4.05
C ALA A 383 11.85 -19.79 -4.13
N LEU A 384 11.59 -19.10 -3.03
CA LEU A 384 11.60 -17.64 -2.95
C LEU A 384 13.02 -17.08 -3.15
N LEU A 385 14.01 -17.60 -2.43
CA LEU A 385 15.40 -17.16 -2.54
C LEU A 385 15.97 -17.37 -3.95
N ALA A 386 15.64 -18.48 -4.60
CA ALA A 386 16.09 -18.79 -5.97
C ALA A 386 15.51 -17.86 -7.05
N ARG A 387 14.56 -16.98 -6.69
CA ARG A 387 13.97 -15.95 -7.56
C ARG A 387 14.63 -14.58 -7.39
N ALA A 388 15.43 -14.39 -6.33
CA ALA A 388 16.13 -13.14 -6.11
C ALA A 388 17.14 -12.87 -7.23
N GLN A 389 17.09 -11.64 -7.76
CA GLN A 389 18.02 -11.13 -8.75
C GLN A 389 19.22 -10.49 -8.04
N PRO A 390 20.44 -10.57 -8.60
CA PRO A 390 21.58 -9.85 -8.07
C PRO A 390 21.32 -8.35 -7.97
N LEU A 391 21.82 -7.71 -6.90
CA LEU A 391 21.69 -6.27 -6.71
C LEU A 391 22.60 -5.52 -7.69
N VAL A 392 22.13 -4.38 -8.19
CA VAL A 392 22.88 -3.50 -9.10
C VAL A 392 23.88 -2.60 -8.35
N ALA A 393 23.71 -2.42 -7.04
CA ALA A 393 24.48 -1.49 -6.22
C ALA A 393 25.67 -2.14 -5.47
N GLU A 394 26.70 -1.35 -5.18
CA GLU A 394 27.86 -1.74 -4.36
C GLU A 394 27.46 -1.96 -2.88
N GLY A 395 27.94 -3.06 -2.29
CA GLY A 395 27.71 -3.45 -0.91
C GLY A 395 26.54 -4.42 -0.73
N ARG A 396 26.82 -5.60 -0.18
CA ARG A 396 25.81 -6.64 0.10
C ARG A 396 24.90 -6.19 1.26
N ARG A 397 23.78 -5.53 0.95
CA ARG A 397 22.78 -5.07 1.94
C ARG A 397 21.86 -6.19 2.43
N VAL A 398 21.74 -7.27 1.66
CA VAL A 398 20.93 -8.46 1.95
C VAL A 398 21.65 -9.71 1.45
N ALA A 399 21.24 -10.90 1.93
CA ALA A 399 21.91 -12.15 1.63
C ALA A 399 21.76 -12.60 0.16
N HIS A 400 20.58 -12.50 -0.44
CA HIS A 400 20.28 -13.13 -1.74
C HIS A 400 20.01 -12.17 -2.90
N GLY A 401 19.42 -11.00 -2.65
CA GLY A 401 19.17 -10.00 -3.69
C GLY A 401 17.74 -9.47 -3.71
N LEU A 402 17.23 -9.14 -4.90
CA LEU A 402 15.97 -8.42 -5.11
C LEU A 402 14.92 -9.24 -5.87
N ILE A 403 13.69 -9.27 -5.36
CA ILE A 403 12.49 -9.65 -6.11
C ILE A 403 11.73 -8.36 -6.45
N GLY A 404 11.86 -7.90 -7.70
CA GLY A 404 11.28 -6.62 -8.12
C GLY A 404 9.75 -6.64 -8.23
N ALA A 405 9.18 -7.75 -8.68
CA ALA A 405 7.72 -7.86 -8.86
C ALA A 405 7.23 -9.29 -8.54
N PRO A 406 7.03 -9.63 -7.26
CA PRO A 406 6.66 -10.98 -6.83
C PRO A 406 5.47 -11.59 -7.60
N THR A 407 4.50 -10.77 -8.01
CA THR A 407 3.29 -11.19 -8.73
C THR A 407 3.41 -11.22 -10.26
N ALA A 408 4.51 -10.72 -10.82
CA ALA A 408 4.75 -10.62 -12.26
C ALA A 408 5.75 -11.67 -12.79
N GLU A 409 6.35 -12.46 -11.91
CA GLU A 409 7.50 -13.28 -12.27
C GLU A 409 7.13 -14.56 -13.02
N ARG A 410 7.83 -14.78 -14.15
CA ARG A 410 7.66 -15.87 -15.12
C ARG A 410 7.76 -17.30 -14.58
N ARG A 411 8.19 -17.51 -13.34
CA ARG A 411 8.28 -18.86 -12.76
C ARG A 411 6.94 -19.35 -12.19
N GLY A 412 5.84 -19.04 -12.88
CA GLY A 412 4.51 -19.64 -12.71
C GLY A 412 3.89 -19.58 -11.30
N ALA A 413 4.40 -18.72 -10.42
CA ALA A 413 4.12 -18.88 -9.00
C ALA A 413 2.68 -18.56 -8.66
N CYS A 414 2.13 -17.48 -9.21
CA CYS A 414 0.71 -17.16 -9.10
C CYS A 414 0.08 -17.28 -10.48
N PRO A 415 -1.02 -18.04 -10.66
CA PRO A 415 -1.82 -17.86 -11.86
C PRO A 415 -2.20 -16.38 -11.89
N ALA A 416 -1.85 -15.68 -12.96
CA ALA A 416 -2.42 -14.37 -13.23
C ALA A 416 -3.93 -14.53 -12.99
N LEU A 417 -4.51 -13.74 -12.08
CA LEU A 417 -5.95 -13.76 -11.81
C LEU A 417 -6.64 -13.95 -13.16
N PRO A 418 -7.56 -14.92 -13.33
CA PRO A 418 -8.27 -15.05 -14.59
C PRO A 418 -8.90 -13.69 -14.90
N SER A 419 -8.24 -12.97 -15.79
CA SER A 419 -8.75 -11.78 -16.42
C SER A 419 -9.27 -12.33 -17.72
N ARG A 420 -10.57 -12.49 -17.82
CA ARG A 420 -11.17 -12.65 -19.13
C ARG A 420 -11.06 -11.28 -19.80
N ALA A 421 -9.86 -10.96 -20.30
CA ALA A 421 -9.68 -9.89 -21.24
C ALA A 421 -10.44 -10.32 -22.49
N ARG A 422 -11.55 -9.65 -22.76
CA ARG A 422 -12.38 -9.97 -23.91
C ARG A 422 -12.30 -8.81 -24.88
N GLU A 423 -11.83 -9.09 -26.08
CA GLU A 423 -11.96 -8.14 -27.17
C GLU A 423 -13.44 -7.91 -27.47
N VAL A 424 -13.86 -6.66 -27.39
CA VAL A 424 -15.23 -6.24 -27.66
C VAL A 424 -15.35 -5.52 -28.99
N GLU A 425 -14.25 -4.97 -29.50
CA GLU A 425 -14.20 -4.25 -30.77
C GLU A 425 -12.78 -4.28 -31.33
N HIS A 426 -12.65 -4.44 -32.64
CA HIS A 426 -11.39 -4.41 -33.38
C HIS A 426 -11.59 -3.62 -34.67
N MET A 427 -10.72 -2.63 -34.91
CA MET A 427 -10.72 -1.81 -36.11
C MET A 427 -9.29 -1.57 -36.60
N ILE A 428 -9.13 -1.41 -37.91
CA ILE A 428 -7.86 -1.03 -38.52
C ILE A 428 -7.96 0.43 -38.93
N LEU A 429 -7.15 1.28 -38.29
CA LEU A 429 -6.95 2.66 -38.71
C LEU A 429 -6.08 2.63 -39.96
N ARG A 430 -6.62 3.07 -41.09
CA ARG A 430 -5.93 3.13 -42.37
C ARG A 430 -5.30 4.50 -42.59
N GLU A 431 -4.54 4.63 -43.67
CA GLU A 431 -3.77 5.83 -43.98
C GLU A 431 -4.60 7.13 -44.03
N ASP A 432 -5.83 7.08 -44.53
CA ASP A 432 -6.76 8.21 -44.53
C ASP A 432 -7.16 8.66 -43.12
N ALA A 433 -7.31 7.71 -42.19
CA ALA A 433 -7.54 8.00 -40.78
C ALA A 433 -6.27 8.44 -40.03
N LEU A 434 -5.08 8.08 -40.50
CA LEU A 434 -3.80 8.44 -39.85
C LEU A 434 -3.19 9.73 -40.40
N TYR A 435 -3.57 10.11 -41.61
CA TYR A 435 -3.11 11.28 -42.35
C TYR A 435 -4.29 11.96 -43.05
N PRO A 436 -5.22 12.59 -42.29
CA PRO A 436 -6.43 13.19 -42.86
C PRO A 436 -6.14 14.32 -43.86
N ASP A 437 -5.02 15.02 -43.69
CA ASP A 437 -4.52 16.05 -44.60
C ASP A 437 -3.68 15.50 -45.78
N GLY A 438 -3.64 14.17 -45.93
CA GLY A 438 -2.79 13.46 -46.88
C GLY A 438 -1.39 13.19 -46.36
N LEU A 439 -0.65 12.33 -47.08
CA LEU A 439 0.72 12.01 -46.72
C LEU A 439 1.62 13.27 -46.84
N PRO A 440 2.48 13.55 -45.85
CA PRO A 440 3.43 14.65 -45.97
C PRO A 440 4.39 14.40 -47.13
N ASP A 441 4.75 15.46 -47.87
CA ASP A 441 5.70 15.42 -48.98
C ASP A 441 7.12 15.10 -48.48
N ARG A 442 7.38 13.80 -48.27
CA ARG A 442 8.61 13.25 -47.70
C ARG A 442 8.89 11.86 -48.26
N ARG A 443 10.16 11.53 -48.40
CA ARG A 443 10.59 10.16 -48.72
C ARG A 443 10.51 9.28 -47.48
N PHE A 444 9.56 8.35 -47.48
CA PHE A 444 9.50 7.26 -46.51
C PHE A 444 10.52 6.18 -46.88
N THR A 445 11.15 5.61 -45.87
CA THR A 445 12.15 4.53 -46.02
C THR A 445 11.78 3.29 -45.22
N HIS A 446 10.93 3.44 -44.20
CA HIS A 446 10.54 2.36 -43.29
C HIS A 446 9.06 2.44 -42.98
N VAL A 447 8.47 1.31 -42.59
CA VAL A 447 7.08 1.17 -42.18
C VAL A 447 7.01 0.66 -40.74
N LEU A 448 6.12 1.27 -39.95
CA LEU A 448 5.72 0.85 -38.62
C LEU A 448 4.23 0.47 -38.65
N ARG A 449 3.88 -0.68 -38.06
CA ARG A 449 2.48 -1.12 -37.89
C ARG A 449 2.20 -1.40 -36.41
N PRO A 450 1.76 -0.41 -35.62
CA PRO A 450 1.54 -0.59 -34.20
C PRO A 450 0.15 -1.14 -33.89
N SER A 451 0.00 -1.77 -32.72
CA SER A 451 -1.30 -2.03 -32.12
C SER A 451 -1.63 -1.00 -31.03
N LEU A 452 -2.89 -0.59 -30.93
CA LEU A 452 -3.43 0.33 -29.95
C LEU A 452 -4.48 -0.41 -29.11
N MET A 453 -4.31 -0.50 -27.81
CA MET A 453 -5.19 -1.25 -26.92
C MET A 453 -5.88 -0.34 -25.91
N VAL A 454 -7.19 -0.19 -26.04
CA VAL A 454 -8.02 0.68 -25.20
C VAL A 454 -8.80 -0.15 -24.20
N LEU A 455 -8.52 0.02 -22.90
CA LEU A 455 -9.20 -0.74 -21.85
C LEU A 455 -10.54 -0.09 -21.48
N LYS A 456 -11.62 -0.87 -21.50
CA LYS A 456 -12.94 -0.37 -21.11
C LYS A 456 -12.93 0.04 -19.63
N GLY A 457 -13.30 1.29 -19.38
CA GLY A 457 -13.26 1.88 -18.05
C GLY A 457 -11.91 2.54 -17.70
N SER A 458 -10.92 2.57 -18.59
CA SER A 458 -9.71 3.37 -18.36
C SER A 458 -9.96 4.89 -18.40
N GLY A 459 -11.10 5.32 -18.97
CA GLY A 459 -11.42 6.74 -19.17
C GLY A 459 -10.81 7.32 -20.47
N TRP A 460 -10.25 6.46 -21.32
CA TRP A 460 -9.84 6.82 -22.69
C TRP A 460 -10.99 6.59 -23.67
N GLU A 461 -11.26 7.62 -24.47
CA GLU A 461 -12.20 7.56 -25.58
C GLU A 461 -11.47 7.24 -26.89
N VAL A 462 -12.09 6.44 -27.77
CA VAL A 462 -11.48 6.02 -29.04
C VAL A 462 -11.04 7.21 -29.90
N PRO A 463 -11.84 8.29 -30.09
CA PRO A 463 -11.38 9.45 -30.84
C PRO A 463 -10.09 10.06 -30.30
N ARG A 464 -9.96 10.20 -28.97
CA ARG A 464 -8.73 10.72 -28.34
C ARG A 464 -7.51 9.84 -28.60
N VAL A 465 -7.71 8.52 -28.72
CA VAL A 465 -6.64 7.56 -29.05
C VAL A 465 -6.25 7.66 -30.52
N VAL A 466 -7.23 7.82 -31.42
CA VAL A 466 -7.00 8.05 -32.85
C VAL A 466 -6.22 9.35 -33.06
N ASP A 467 -6.66 10.47 -32.48
CA ASP A 467 -5.96 11.77 -32.54
C ASP A 467 -4.51 11.66 -32.03
N ALA A 468 -4.29 10.86 -30.98
CA ALA A 468 -2.95 10.62 -30.45
C ALA A 468 -2.07 9.87 -31.46
N MET A 469 -2.61 8.84 -32.11
CA MET A 469 -1.89 8.07 -33.12
C MET A 469 -1.63 8.89 -34.40
N GLU A 470 -2.60 9.65 -34.89
CA GLU A 470 -2.43 10.59 -36.01
C GLU A 470 -1.24 11.51 -35.77
N ARG A 471 -1.24 12.18 -34.60
CA ARG A 471 -0.18 13.12 -34.24
C ARG A 471 1.17 12.42 -34.06
N ALA A 472 1.19 11.20 -33.51
CA ALA A 472 2.41 10.41 -33.39
C ALA A 472 2.95 9.96 -34.76
N ALA A 473 2.08 9.54 -35.68
CA ALA A 473 2.43 9.16 -37.03
C ALA A 473 3.03 10.34 -37.82
N ALA A 474 2.47 11.54 -37.66
CA ALA A 474 3.01 12.77 -38.26
C ALA A 474 4.42 13.13 -37.72
N ILE A 475 4.69 12.90 -36.43
CA ILE A 475 6.02 13.12 -35.84
C ILE A 475 7.02 12.09 -36.36
N LEU A 476 6.66 10.80 -36.37
CA LEU A 476 7.53 9.72 -36.88
C LEU A 476 7.82 9.83 -38.38
N ALA A 477 6.87 10.37 -39.16
CA ALA A 477 7.05 10.68 -40.58
C ALA A 477 8.24 11.61 -40.84
N ARG A 478 8.58 12.49 -39.88
CA ARG A 478 9.76 13.36 -39.99
C ARG A 478 11.07 12.58 -40.05
N CYS A 479 11.10 11.36 -39.50
CA CYS A 479 12.21 10.43 -39.57
C CYS A 479 12.11 9.43 -40.75
N GLY A 480 11.21 9.65 -41.70
CA GLY A 480 11.01 8.76 -42.85
C GLY A 480 10.39 7.42 -42.47
N VAL A 481 9.65 7.36 -41.36
CA VAL A 481 8.89 6.19 -40.89
C VAL A 481 7.41 6.42 -41.20
N ARG A 482 6.83 5.60 -42.08
CA ARG A 482 5.42 5.62 -42.46
C ARG A 482 4.62 4.71 -41.52
N VAL A 483 3.42 5.13 -41.13
CA VAL A 483 2.44 4.28 -40.44
C VAL A 483 1.26 4.04 -41.37
N PRO A 484 1.31 3.02 -42.25
CA PRO A 484 0.25 2.81 -43.25
C PRO A 484 -1.05 2.33 -42.61
N GLU A 485 -0.95 1.64 -41.47
CA GLU A 485 -2.09 1.20 -40.69
C GLU A 485 -1.71 1.01 -39.21
N ALA A 486 -2.71 1.11 -38.32
CA ALA A 486 -2.60 0.76 -36.91
C ALA A 486 -3.83 -0.05 -36.47
N ALA A 487 -3.61 -1.17 -35.80
CA ALA A 487 -4.70 -2.03 -35.31
C ALA A 487 -5.18 -1.55 -33.94
N LEU A 488 -6.44 -1.09 -33.84
CA LEU A 488 -7.04 -0.63 -32.59
C LEU A 488 -7.98 -1.71 -32.02
N HIS A 489 -7.70 -2.10 -30.79
CA HIS A 489 -8.39 -3.13 -30.03
C HIS A 489 -9.06 -2.50 -28.81
N ARG A 490 -10.36 -2.70 -28.62
CA ARG A 490 -11.04 -2.35 -27.36
C ARG A 490 -11.29 -3.61 -26.56
N ILE A 491 -10.79 -3.59 -25.34
CA ILE A 491 -10.77 -4.79 -24.49
C ILE A 491 -11.53 -4.51 -23.19
N GLU A 492 -12.46 -5.39 -22.85
CA GLU A 492 -13.10 -5.39 -21.55
C GLU A 492 -12.24 -6.16 -20.54
N VAL A 493 -11.92 -5.52 -19.42
CA VAL A 493 -11.07 -6.06 -18.36
C VAL A 493 -11.66 -5.76 -16.97
N PRO A 494 -11.34 -6.55 -15.93
CA PRO A 494 -11.65 -6.20 -14.55
C PRO A 494 -11.04 -4.85 -14.15
N GLU A 495 -11.72 -4.08 -13.30
CA GLU A 495 -11.32 -2.69 -12.98
C GLU A 495 -9.86 -2.54 -12.52
N ARG A 496 -9.33 -3.52 -11.79
CA ARG A 496 -7.92 -3.53 -11.36
C ARG A 496 -6.91 -3.43 -12.51
N LEU A 497 -7.25 -3.95 -13.70
CA LEU A 497 -6.40 -3.92 -14.89
C LEU A 497 -6.48 -2.60 -15.66
N ASN A 498 -7.44 -1.73 -15.32
CA ASN A 498 -7.44 -0.36 -15.85
C ASN A 498 -6.28 0.47 -15.30
N TYR A 499 -5.50 -0.06 -14.37
CA TYR A 499 -4.33 0.62 -13.82
C TYR A 499 -3.06 -0.16 -14.13
N PHE A 500 -2.04 0.55 -14.59
CA PHE A 500 -0.77 -0.07 -14.93
C PHE A 500 0.07 -0.34 -13.69
N ARG A 501 0.45 -1.60 -13.53
CA ARG A 501 1.57 -2.07 -12.72
C ARG A 501 2.29 -3.11 -13.55
N VAL A 502 3.58 -3.32 -13.30
CA VAL A 502 4.35 -4.36 -13.99
C VAL A 502 3.64 -5.73 -13.89
N SER A 503 3.09 -6.08 -12.73
CA SER A 503 2.38 -7.36 -12.55
C SER A 503 1.07 -7.47 -13.32
N THR A 504 0.21 -6.46 -13.28
CA THR A 504 -1.04 -6.46 -14.04
C THR A 504 -0.79 -6.35 -15.54
N GLY A 505 0.24 -5.59 -15.93
CA GLY A 505 0.66 -5.41 -17.31
C GLY A 505 1.20 -6.68 -17.94
N VAL A 506 2.05 -7.43 -17.24
CA VAL A 506 2.55 -8.75 -17.71
C VAL A 506 1.39 -9.70 -17.97
N GLY A 507 0.46 -9.82 -17.01
CA GLY A 507 -0.70 -10.69 -17.16
C GLY A 507 -1.58 -10.31 -18.35
N LEU A 508 -1.83 -9.01 -18.55
CA LEU A 508 -2.65 -8.51 -19.65
C LEU A 508 -1.96 -8.67 -21.02
N ALA A 509 -0.68 -8.33 -21.11
CA ALA A 509 0.10 -8.40 -22.34
C ALA A 509 0.37 -9.84 -22.81
N ALA A 510 0.29 -10.83 -21.90
CA ALA A 510 0.40 -12.26 -22.22
C ALA A 510 -0.88 -12.87 -22.81
N GLN A 511 -2.04 -12.24 -22.60
CA GLN A 511 -3.34 -12.83 -22.95
C GLN A 511 -3.82 -12.49 -24.37
N ILE A 512 -3.20 -11.48 -24.99
CA ILE A 512 -3.65 -10.96 -26.27
C ILE A 512 -2.44 -10.90 -27.19
N GLU A 513 -2.54 -11.61 -28.31
CA GLU A 513 -1.56 -11.51 -29.39
C GLU A 513 -1.75 -10.16 -30.09
N LEU A 514 -0.77 -9.27 -29.92
CA LEU A 514 -0.75 -7.95 -30.54
C LEU A 514 0.48 -7.80 -31.43
N THR A 515 0.33 -7.07 -32.52
CA THR A 515 1.48 -6.64 -33.30
C THR A 515 2.31 -5.67 -32.46
N ARG A 516 3.62 -5.88 -32.41
CA ARG A 516 4.55 -5.02 -31.67
C ARG A 516 5.16 -3.96 -32.62
N PRO A 517 5.36 -2.72 -32.15
CA PRO A 517 5.11 -2.25 -30.79
C PRO A 517 3.62 -2.03 -30.51
N ALA A 518 3.21 -2.21 -29.25
CA ALA A 518 1.82 -2.06 -28.82
C ALA A 518 1.68 -0.99 -27.74
N ALA A 519 0.73 -0.07 -27.90
CA ALA A 519 0.41 0.97 -26.93
C ALA A 519 -0.87 0.63 -26.17
N PHE A 520 -0.80 0.61 -24.84
CA PHE A 520 -1.89 0.34 -23.92
C PHE A 520 -2.38 1.65 -23.29
N PHE A 521 -3.68 1.91 -23.37
CA PHE A 521 -4.31 3.13 -22.84
C PHE A 521 -5.03 2.81 -21.53
N VAL A 522 -4.33 3.11 -20.43
CA VAL A 522 -4.74 2.81 -19.04
C VAL A 522 -5.19 4.07 -18.30
N ARG A 523 -5.88 3.89 -17.18
CA ARG A 523 -6.37 4.99 -16.34
C ARG A 523 -5.21 5.73 -15.68
N ASP A 524 -4.37 5.01 -14.93
CA ASP A 524 -3.27 5.57 -14.14
C ASP A 524 -2.30 4.44 -13.73
N THR A 525 -1.14 4.77 -13.14
CA THR A 525 -0.23 3.79 -12.50
C THR A 525 -0.61 3.51 -11.05
N ARG A 526 -1.42 4.38 -10.43
CA ARG A 526 -1.58 4.44 -8.98
C ARG A 526 -0.19 4.46 -8.34
N ARG A 527 0.59 5.51 -8.59
CA ARG A 527 1.81 5.85 -7.82
C ARG A 527 1.61 7.18 -7.14
N VAL A 528 2.42 7.51 -6.12
CA VAL A 528 2.31 8.82 -5.44
C VAL A 528 2.68 9.94 -6.40
N GLN A 529 3.74 9.71 -7.20
CA GLN A 529 4.03 10.50 -8.38
C GLN A 529 3.49 9.78 -9.60
N PRO A 530 2.36 10.22 -10.17
CA PRO A 530 1.87 9.64 -11.40
C PRO A 530 2.89 9.89 -12.50
N HIS A 531 3.31 8.81 -13.17
CA HIS A 531 3.96 8.92 -14.47
C HIS A 531 2.87 9.06 -15.53
N ASP A 532 3.12 9.86 -16.56
CA ASP A 532 2.16 10.05 -17.64
C ASP A 532 2.20 8.91 -18.67
N ALA A 533 3.36 8.23 -18.78
CA ALA A 533 3.54 7.03 -19.58
C ALA A 533 4.72 6.15 -19.10
N GLU A 534 4.74 4.88 -19.50
CA GLU A 534 5.86 3.95 -19.29
C GLU A 534 6.16 3.17 -20.59
N ALA A 535 7.43 3.12 -21.02
CA ALA A 535 7.88 2.35 -22.18
C ALA A 535 8.78 1.17 -21.82
N PHE A 536 8.53 0.04 -22.48
CA PHE A 536 9.27 -1.21 -22.30
C PHE A 536 9.92 -1.63 -23.62
N GLY A 537 11.18 -1.25 -23.81
CA GLY A 537 12.07 -1.74 -24.88
C GLY A 537 12.67 -3.11 -24.55
N ARG A 538 13.59 -3.62 -25.37
CA ARG A 538 14.27 -4.91 -25.12
C ARG A 538 15.22 -4.84 -23.92
N SER A 539 15.86 -3.70 -23.69
CA SER A 539 16.85 -3.46 -22.64
C SER A 539 16.25 -3.48 -21.22
N ASN A 540 15.07 -2.89 -21.04
CA ASN A 540 14.40 -2.75 -19.73
C ASN A 540 13.26 -3.74 -19.49
N SER A 541 12.95 -4.64 -20.44
CA SER A 541 11.95 -5.71 -20.31
C SER A 541 12.53 -7.12 -20.16
N ARG A 542 13.83 -7.25 -19.85
CA ARG A 542 14.50 -8.56 -19.73
C ARG A 542 13.78 -9.52 -18.78
N ASN A 543 13.28 -8.99 -17.66
CA ASN A 543 12.56 -9.76 -16.64
C ASN A 543 11.07 -9.95 -16.95
N PHE A 544 10.53 -9.14 -17.86
CA PHE A 544 9.12 -9.13 -18.26
C PHE A 544 8.98 -9.12 -19.79
N PRO A 545 9.41 -10.17 -20.50
CA PRO A 545 9.38 -10.23 -21.97
C PRO A 545 7.99 -10.04 -22.56
N GLU A 546 6.93 -10.32 -21.81
CA GLU A 546 5.53 -10.01 -22.17
C GLU A 546 5.35 -8.52 -22.42
N LEU A 547 5.99 -7.67 -21.61
CA LEU A 547 5.97 -6.21 -21.77
C LEU A 547 6.91 -5.73 -22.87
N ARG A 548 7.71 -6.59 -23.49
CA ARG A 548 8.66 -6.16 -24.51
C ARG A 548 7.95 -5.50 -25.68
N HIS A 549 8.48 -4.33 -26.07
CA HIS A 549 7.97 -3.46 -27.11
C HIS A 549 6.56 -2.95 -26.83
N THR A 550 6.26 -2.66 -25.55
CA THR A 550 4.99 -2.06 -25.14
C THR A 550 5.18 -0.65 -24.61
N VAL A 551 4.15 0.16 -24.79
CA VAL A 551 4.01 1.49 -24.21
C VAL A 551 2.72 1.52 -23.41
N TRP A 552 2.71 2.17 -22.26
CA TRP A 552 1.55 2.30 -21.39
C TRP A 552 1.28 3.78 -21.16
N LEU A 553 0.16 4.32 -21.64
CA LEU A 553 -0.22 5.72 -21.50
C LEU A 553 -1.34 5.91 -20.48
N MET A 554 -1.18 6.89 -19.60
CA MET A 554 -2.10 7.19 -18.50
C MET A 554 -3.10 8.26 -18.95
N GLN A 555 -4.35 8.16 -18.51
CA GLN A 555 -5.45 9.01 -18.99
C GLN A 555 -5.20 10.51 -18.76
N ALA A 556 -4.46 10.84 -17.71
CA ALA A 556 -4.12 12.20 -17.34
C ALA A 556 -3.04 12.85 -18.23
N ILE A 557 -2.42 12.12 -19.16
CA ILE A 557 -1.35 12.67 -20.00
C ILE A 557 -1.82 13.93 -20.76
N PRO A 558 -1.12 15.08 -20.62
CA PRO A 558 -1.59 16.34 -21.19
C PRO A 558 -1.62 16.36 -22.73
N HIS A 559 -0.63 15.73 -23.36
CA HIS A 559 -0.43 15.76 -24.81
C HIS A 559 -0.26 14.33 -25.35
N PRO A 560 -1.35 13.57 -25.49
CA PRO A 560 -1.28 12.12 -25.72
C PRO A 560 -0.54 11.75 -27.01
N GLY A 561 -0.67 12.53 -28.08
CA GLY A 561 0.05 12.25 -29.32
C GLY A 561 1.57 12.50 -29.26
N ILE A 562 2.02 13.48 -28.46
CA ILE A 562 3.46 13.71 -28.24
C ILE A 562 4.00 12.64 -27.30
N GLY A 563 3.27 12.34 -26.21
CA GLY A 563 3.64 11.27 -25.29
C GLY A 563 3.75 9.93 -26.00
N LEU A 564 2.76 9.56 -26.81
CA LEU A 564 2.79 8.33 -27.59
C LEU A 564 4.00 8.28 -28.53
N ALA A 565 4.28 9.36 -29.26
CA ALA A 565 5.44 9.43 -30.14
C ALA A 565 6.76 9.29 -29.35
N HIS A 566 6.87 9.98 -28.22
CA HIS A 566 8.03 9.95 -27.33
C HIS A 566 8.31 8.53 -26.84
N GLU A 567 7.30 7.86 -26.29
CA GLU A 567 7.45 6.50 -25.77
C GLU A 567 7.69 5.46 -26.88
N LEU A 568 7.04 5.61 -28.04
CA LEU A 568 7.33 4.76 -29.20
C LEU A 568 8.79 4.93 -29.63
N VAL A 569 9.35 6.14 -29.60
CA VAL A 569 10.77 6.36 -29.87
C VAL A 569 11.63 5.64 -28.85
N HIS A 570 11.34 5.73 -27.54
CA HIS A 570 12.06 4.97 -26.50
C HIS A 570 12.13 3.46 -26.82
N VAL A 571 11.01 2.88 -27.26
CA VAL A 571 10.95 1.48 -27.69
C VAL A 571 11.77 1.23 -28.95
N LEU A 572 11.64 2.09 -29.97
CA LEU A 572 12.30 1.93 -31.28
C LEU A 572 13.83 2.12 -31.21
N ILE A 573 14.34 2.92 -30.27
CA ILE A 573 15.79 3.10 -30.06
C ILE A 573 16.36 2.21 -28.95
N ASP A 574 15.49 1.51 -28.22
CA ASP A 574 15.76 0.70 -27.03
C ASP A 574 16.70 1.40 -26.03
N ASN A 575 16.32 2.61 -25.61
CA ASN A 575 17.13 3.44 -24.72
C ASN A 575 16.26 4.49 -24.00
N ALA A 576 16.55 4.73 -22.72
CA ALA A 576 15.88 5.74 -21.88
C ALA A 576 16.52 7.14 -21.95
N ALA A 577 17.44 7.39 -22.87
CA ALA A 577 18.11 8.68 -22.98
C ALA A 577 17.17 9.80 -23.44
N HIS A 578 17.27 10.95 -22.76
CA HIS A 578 16.54 12.17 -23.06
C HIS A 578 17.46 13.22 -23.71
N SER A 579 16.88 14.24 -24.32
CA SER A 579 17.58 15.37 -24.94
C SER A 579 17.06 16.69 -24.38
N ASP A 580 17.98 17.59 -24.02
CA ASP A 580 17.65 18.95 -23.56
C ASP A 580 17.52 19.97 -24.68
N ALA A 581 17.64 19.54 -25.95
CA ALA A 581 17.48 20.43 -27.09
C ALA A 581 16.07 21.07 -27.11
N PRO A 582 15.96 22.39 -27.38
CA PRO A 582 14.66 23.04 -27.57
C PRO A 582 13.86 22.35 -28.68
N GLY A 583 12.54 22.22 -28.52
CA GLY A 583 11.68 21.59 -29.53
C GLY A 583 11.85 20.07 -29.71
N ASN A 584 12.86 19.44 -29.10
CA ASN A 584 13.10 18.00 -29.25
C ASN A 584 11.98 17.18 -28.61
N LEU A 585 11.57 16.10 -29.28
CA LEU A 585 10.57 15.15 -28.80
C LEU A 585 11.03 14.45 -27.52
N MET A 586 12.32 14.10 -27.42
CA MET A 586 12.88 13.28 -26.34
C MET A 586 13.22 14.09 -25.07
N ARG A 587 12.54 15.21 -24.81
CA ARG A 587 12.71 15.95 -23.54
C ARG A 587 12.09 15.18 -22.38
N MET A 588 12.71 15.28 -21.20
CA MET A 588 12.18 14.66 -19.97
C MET A 588 10.75 15.10 -19.62
N ARG A 589 10.36 16.33 -20.00
CA ARG A 589 8.99 16.80 -19.93
C ARG A 589 8.54 17.25 -21.32
N THR A 590 7.61 16.53 -21.91
CA THR A 590 7.03 16.86 -23.20
C THR A 590 6.03 18.01 -23.10
N ALA A 591 6.11 18.95 -24.02
CA ALA A 591 5.21 20.09 -24.20
C ALA A 591 4.71 20.12 -25.66
N PRO A 592 3.64 20.89 -26.00
CA PRO A 592 3.02 20.88 -27.33
C PRO A 592 3.97 21.10 -28.51
N GLN A 593 5.06 21.84 -28.28
CA GLN A 593 6.10 22.17 -29.26
C GLN A 593 7.18 21.09 -29.42
N ASN A 594 7.19 20.04 -28.60
CA ASN A 594 8.20 18.99 -28.63
C ASN A 594 7.91 17.97 -29.72
N VAL A 595 8.21 18.33 -30.98
CA VAL A 595 7.89 17.54 -32.17
C VAL A 595 9.12 17.26 -33.05
N GLU A 596 10.31 17.67 -32.62
CA GLU A 596 11.54 17.58 -33.42
C GLU A 596 12.39 16.37 -33.04
N LEU A 597 13.00 15.74 -34.04
CA LEU A 597 13.99 14.68 -33.86
C LEU A 597 15.20 15.03 -34.72
N THR A 598 16.39 14.91 -34.16
CA THR A 598 17.64 15.18 -34.88
C THR A 598 17.88 14.11 -35.95
N ALA A 599 18.69 14.43 -36.96
CA ALA A 599 19.09 13.46 -37.99
C ALA A 599 19.71 12.19 -37.37
N ALA A 600 20.50 12.34 -36.30
CA ALA A 600 21.10 11.23 -35.57
C ALA A 600 20.04 10.37 -34.84
N GLN A 601 19.05 10.99 -34.19
CA GLN A 601 17.93 10.28 -33.58
C GLN A 601 17.13 9.50 -34.65
N CYS A 602 16.80 10.14 -35.78
CA CYS A 602 16.08 9.49 -36.87
C CYS A 602 16.86 8.31 -37.48
N ALA A 603 18.17 8.46 -37.70
CA ALA A 603 19.01 7.37 -38.19
C ALA A 603 19.04 6.20 -37.20
N ARG A 604 19.12 6.49 -35.89
CA ARG A 604 19.08 5.47 -34.85
C ARG A 604 17.73 4.76 -34.76
N ILE A 605 16.61 5.49 -34.84
CA ILE A 605 15.25 4.93 -34.88
C ILE A 605 15.14 3.89 -36.00
N ARG A 606 15.54 4.25 -37.22
CA ARG A 606 15.44 3.35 -38.38
C ARG A 606 16.32 2.12 -38.24
N ARG A 607 17.58 2.30 -37.80
CA ARG A 607 18.54 1.20 -37.64
C ARG A 607 18.10 0.23 -36.55
N VAL A 608 17.90 0.74 -35.33
CA VAL A 608 17.61 -0.07 -34.14
C VAL A 608 16.19 -0.64 -34.19
N GLY A 609 15.23 0.09 -34.75
CA GLY A 609 13.87 -0.41 -34.98
C GLY A 609 13.83 -1.57 -35.98
N THR A 610 14.66 -1.53 -37.04
CA THR A 610 14.80 -2.63 -38.01
C THR A 610 15.51 -3.83 -37.39
N GLU A 611 16.60 -3.61 -36.65
CA GLU A 611 17.32 -4.67 -35.91
C GLU A 611 16.42 -5.41 -34.91
N GLN A 612 15.43 -4.73 -34.34
CA GLN A 612 14.43 -5.31 -33.44
C GLN A 612 13.21 -5.90 -34.15
N GLY A 613 13.10 -5.78 -35.48
CA GLY A 613 11.96 -6.25 -36.26
C GLY A 613 10.68 -5.41 -36.07
N LEU A 614 10.78 -4.22 -35.47
CA LEU A 614 9.66 -3.30 -35.25
C LEU A 614 9.39 -2.40 -36.47
N LEU A 615 10.44 -2.13 -37.25
CA LEU A 615 10.36 -1.42 -38.51
C LEU A 615 10.71 -2.35 -39.67
N ARG A 616 9.98 -2.22 -40.77
CA ARG A 616 10.31 -2.88 -42.04
C ARG A 616 10.81 -1.84 -43.04
N PRO A 617 11.97 -2.05 -43.68
CA PRO A 617 12.36 -1.22 -44.81
C PRO A 617 11.27 -1.26 -45.87
N LEU A 618 10.95 -0.11 -46.46
CA LEU A 618 10.25 -0.06 -47.73
C LEU A 618 11.29 -0.54 -48.74
N GLU A 619 11.22 -1.80 -49.15
CA GLU A 619 11.94 -2.24 -50.35
C GLU A 619 11.61 -1.22 -51.45
N GLU A 620 12.64 -0.72 -52.14
CA GLU A 620 12.45 0.08 -53.34
C GLU A 620 11.41 -0.65 -54.18
N GLN A 621 10.20 -0.07 -54.29
CA GLN A 621 9.26 -0.51 -55.29
C GLN A 621 10.05 -0.53 -56.59
N THR A 622 10.14 -1.72 -57.14
CA THR A 622 11.11 -2.10 -58.15
C THR A 622 10.86 -1.24 -59.39
N ARG A 623 11.71 -0.22 -59.59
CA ARG A 623 11.85 0.65 -60.78
C ARG A 623 10.67 1.53 -61.20
#